data_AF-A0A8S1EPE0-F1
#
_entry.id   AF-A0A8S1EPE0-F1
#
_cell.length_a   1.000
_cell.length_b   1.000
_cell.length_c   1.000
_cell.angle_alpha   90.00
_cell.angle_beta   90.00
_cell.angle_gamma   90.00
#
_symmetry.space_group_name_H-M   'P 1'
#
loop_
_entity.id
_entity.type
_entity.pdbx_description
1 polymer ?
#
loop_
_entity_poly.entity_id
_entity_poly.type
_entity_poly.pdbx_seq_one_letter_code
_entity_poly.pdbx_strand_id
1 'polypeptide(L)'
;MTVNYQLDVASGSPALFLKLLTRWRGSVWKSVIGELIIWLAMFYALYFSYRYAFSENLQRIFEDLSVHFDDRLKYIPLTFMLGFFVTTVFERWRSALNVMPFIESVALSVAVLISGIDDEARKIRRTIIRYVVLHQVLIFRDISMMVRRRFPTLQYVVDAGFMEPEELDIFDSVNIKPGQKYFVPINWANSLALEAHQNKFIEQPVAFNNVIFAIKEFRVAMETLTKFDQIPIPIGYPQVVFLATRAYFLICIVSRQFLIQGGSETQMDWPIPIMTIFEFVFIMGWMKVAEVLLNPLGEDDDDFEVNWIIDKNIATGMAIVDDTHAFHPNMKVDKFADPNYLPQYAPESQLPRTLTGSAAKVELAPSNEAVKMVRVTPEDAIPTTERAGTQPSRKAYSLRKRSKSIDIESPPKLTLSTPSNSPKVPDRPTLATLSEERRNSNGSIASTDSKNTI
;
A
#
# COMPACT_ATOMS: atom_id res chain seq x y z
N MET A 1 -10.43 4.15 4.86
CA MET A 1 -10.45 5.63 4.83
C MET A 1 -11.87 6.08 4.69
N THR A 2 -12.26 6.95 5.59
CA THR A 2 -13.51 7.69 5.70
C THR A 2 -13.79 8.64 4.53
N VAL A 3 -12.76 9.31 4.00
CA VAL A 3 -12.95 10.28 2.90
C VAL A 3 -12.86 9.57 1.55
N ASN A 4 -14.00 9.11 1.04
CA ASN A 4 -14.05 8.54 -0.30
C ASN A 4 -14.07 9.66 -1.37
N TYR A 5 -13.10 9.64 -2.28
CA TYR A 5 -13.04 10.52 -3.45
C TYR A 5 -12.91 9.74 -4.76
N GLN A 6 -13.02 8.41 -4.74
CA GLN A 6 -12.74 7.54 -5.89
C GLN A 6 -13.64 7.81 -7.10
N LEU A 7 -14.90 8.17 -6.86
CA LEU A 7 -15.85 8.56 -7.90
C LEU A 7 -15.42 9.83 -8.64
N ASP A 8 -14.87 10.82 -7.93
CA ASP A 8 -14.45 12.09 -8.52
C ASP A 8 -13.24 11.88 -9.46
N VAL A 9 -12.38 10.91 -9.15
CA VAL A 9 -11.18 10.56 -9.95
C VAL A 9 -11.46 9.53 -11.03
N ALA A 10 -12.71 9.10 -11.22
CA ALA A 10 -13.05 8.05 -12.19
C ALA A 10 -12.77 8.46 -13.65
N SER A 11 -12.71 9.77 -13.94
CA SER A 11 -12.37 10.31 -15.25
C SER A 11 -11.12 11.19 -15.21
N GLY A 12 -10.24 11.03 -16.20
CA GLY A 12 -8.99 11.79 -16.34
C GLY A 12 -9.19 13.23 -16.83
N SER A 13 -10.18 13.94 -16.29
CA SER A 13 -10.44 15.34 -16.66
C SER A 13 -9.30 16.25 -16.18
N PRO A 14 -8.85 17.25 -16.97
CA PRO A 14 -7.78 18.16 -16.54
C PRO A 14 -8.11 18.97 -15.27
N ALA A 15 -9.39 19.19 -14.98
CA ALA A 15 -9.85 19.93 -13.80
C ALA A 15 -9.98 19.07 -12.52
N LEU A 16 -9.66 17.78 -12.60
CA LEU A 16 -9.74 16.83 -11.48
C LEU A 16 -8.90 17.28 -10.28
N PHE A 17 -7.66 17.71 -10.53
CA PHE A 17 -6.77 18.12 -9.44
C PHE A 17 -7.33 19.34 -8.70
N LEU A 18 -7.99 20.28 -9.40
CA LEU A 18 -8.62 21.44 -8.78
C LEU A 18 -9.77 21.01 -7.86
N LYS A 19 -10.60 20.07 -8.30
CA LYS A 19 -11.68 19.52 -7.45
C LYS A 19 -11.13 18.90 -6.16
N LEU A 20 -10.03 18.14 -6.25
CA LEU A 20 -9.38 17.55 -5.09
C LEU A 20 -8.79 18.61 -4.15
N LEU A 21 -8.12 19.64 -4.70
CA LEU A 21 -7.57 20.73 -3.91
C LEU A 21 -8.62 21.56 -3.17
N THR A 22 -9.86 21.64 -3.68
CA THR A 22 -10.94 22.38 -3.01
C THR A 22 -11.58 21.64 -1.83
N ARG A 23 -11.24 20.36 -1.58
CA ARG A 23 -11.78 19.61 -0.45
C ARG A 23 -11.15 20.07 0.87
N TRP A 24 -11.95 20.09 1.93
CA TRP A 24 -11.53 20.48 3.28
C TRP A 24 -11.27 19.30 4.22
N ARG A 25 -12.18 18.32 4.25
CA ARG A 25 -12.06 17.14 5.11
C ARG A 25 -10.94 16.23 4.61
N GLY A 26 -10.05 15.80 5.51
CA GLY A 26 -8.87 14.99 5.14
C GLY A 26 -7.87 15.70 4.22
N SER A 27 -7.95 17.03 4.09
CA SER A 27 -7.10 17.76 3.15
C SER A 27 -5.84 18.33 3.79
N VAL A 28 -4.83 18.56 2.95
CA VAL A 28 -3.56 19.21 3.35
C VAL A 28 -3.84 20.59 3.97
N TRP A 29 -4.87 21.30 3.52
CA TRP A 29 -5.23 22.61 4.06
C TRP A 29 -5.61 22.52 5.53
N LYS A 30 -6.48 21.58 5.91
CA LYS A 30 -6.90 21.39 7.31
C LYS A 30 -5.69 21.09 8.21
N SER A 31 -4.74 20.30 7.73
CA SER A 31 -3.57 19.89 8.51
C SER A 31 -2.48 20.95 8.63
N VAL A 32 -2.34 21.85 7.65
CA VAL A 32 -1.22 22.81 7.57
C VAL A 32 -1.62 24.22 7.99
N ILE A 33 -2.90 24.61 7.85
CA ILE A 33 -3.34 26.00 8.02
C ILE A 33 -3.00 26.59 9.40
N GLY A 34 -3.11 25.81 10.47
CA GLY A 34 -2.81 26.28 11.83
C GLY A 34 -1.32 26.61 12.00
N GLU A 35 -0.44 25.72 11.55
CA GLU A 35 1.01 25.94 11.61
C GLU A 35 1.45 27.07 10.64
N LEU A 36 0.81 27.19 9.49
CA LEU A 36 1.06 28.27 8.52
C LEU A 36 0.68 29.65 9.10
N ILE A 37 -0.47 29.77 9.77
CA ILE A 37 -0.89 31.03 10.41
C ILE A 37 0.12 31.44 11.48
N ILE A 38 0.57 30.50 12.31
CA ILE A 38 1.58 30.76 13.35
C ILE A 38 2.91 31.19 12.70
N TRP A 39 3.35 30.49 11.66
CA TRP A 39 4.56 30.84 10.92
C TRP A 39 4.48 32.23 10.29
N LEU A 40 3.36 32.57 9.63
CA LEU A 40 3.13 33.89 9.05
C LEU A 40 3.09 34.99 10.11
N ALA A 41 2.46 34.74 11.25
CA ALA A 41 2.42 35.69 12.35
C ALA A 41 3.84 36.01 12.86
N MET A 42 4.69 34.99 13.04
CA MET A 42 6.09 35.18 13.42
C MET A 42 6.91 35.87 12.32
N PHE A 43 6.70 35.48 11.06
CA PHE A 43 7.35 36.10 9.90
C PHE A 43 7.04 37.59 9.82
N TYR A 44 5.77 37.97 9.94
CA TYR A 44 5.35 39.37 9.90
C TYR A 44 5.75 40.14 11.15
N ALA A 45 5.74 39.51 12.33
CA ALA A 45 6.24 40.15 13.55
C ALA A 45 7.72 40.52 13.41
N LEU A 46 8.55 39.63 12.86
CA LEU A 46 9.96 39.91 12.60
C LEU A 46 10.14 40.95 11.50
N TYR A 47 9.37 40.86 10.41
CA TYR A 47 9.36 41.83 9.31
C TYR A 47 9.08 43.26 9.82
N PHE A 48 8.03 43.45 10.63
CA PHE A 48 7.68 44.75 11.20
C PHE A 48 8.71 45.23 12.21
N SER A 49 9.28 44.33 13.02
CA SER A 49 10.34 44.66 13.96
C SER A 49 11.60 45.15 13.23
N TYR A 50 11.99 44.47 12.16
CA TYR A 50 13.12 44.85 11.31
C TYR A 50 12.94 46.23 10.66
N ARG A 51 11.75 46.52 10.12
CA ARG A 51 11.48 47.79 9.43
C ARG A 51 11.25 48.99 10.36
N TYR A 52 10.60 48.79 11.50
CA TYR A 52 10.14 49.89 12.35
C TYR A 52 10.82 49.99 13.73
N ALA A 53 11.37 48.89 14.25
CA ALA A 53 11.96 48.86 15.60
C ALA A 53 13.48 48.78 15.61
N PHE A 54 14.11 48.21 14.57
CA PHE A 54 15.56 48.05 14.55
C PHE A 54 16.28 49.35 14.20
N SER A 55 17.35 49.66 14.93
CA SER A 55 18.31 50.71 14.57
C SER A 55 19.12 50.32 13.32
N GLU A 56 19.67 51.28 12.58
CA GLU A 56 20.46 51.02 11.36
C GLU A 56 21.60 50.01 11.55
N ASN A 57 22.30 50.06 12.69
CA ASN A 57 23.37 49.10 13.01
C ASN A 57 22.82 47.67 13.18
N LEU A 58 21.66 47.52 13.82
CA LEU A 58 21.01 46.23 14.02
C LEU A 58 20.43 45.68 12.72
N GLN A 59 19.91 46.55 11.85
CA GLN A 59 19.44 46.16 10.52
C GLN A 59 20.56 45.54 9.67
N ARG A 60 21.77 46.13 9.68
CA ARG A 60 22.93 45.56 8.96
C ARG A 60 23.33 44.19 9.49
N ILE A 61 23.41 44.02 10.81
CA ILE A 61 23.71 42.73 11.43
C ILE A 61 22.64 41.69 11.06
N PHE A 62 21.37 42.10 11.05
CA PHE A 62 20.26 41.24 10.67
C PHE A 62 20.35 40.80 9.20
N GLU A 63 20.64 41.72 8.29
CA GLU A 63 20.83 41.43 6.86
C GLU A 63 21.96 40.41 6.63
N ASP A 64 23.12 40.61 7.27
CA ASP A 64 24.24 39.67 7.21
C ASP A 64 23.84 38.28 7.74
N LEU A 65 23.08 38.24 8.84
CA LEU A 65 22.60 37.00 9.45
C LEU A 65 21.60 36.27 8.55
N SER A 66 20.66 37.00 7.94
CA SER A 66 19.68 36.45 7.02
C SER A 66 20.33 35.82 5.79
N VAL A 67 21.29 36.51 5.17
CA VAL A 67 22.07 35.98 4.03
C VAL A 67 22.88 34.75 4.45
N HIS A 68 23.54 34.82 5.62
CA HIS A 68 24.30 33.69 6.15
C HIS A 68 23.42 32.45 6.32
N PHE A 69 22.24 32.59 6.93
CA PHE A 69 21.33 31.46 7.12
C PHE A 69 20.80 30.91 5.79
N ASP A 70 20.47 31.75 4.81
CA ASP A 70 19.95 31.28 3.53
C ASP A 70 20.95 30.39 2.78
N ASP A 71 22.24 30.74 2.84
CA ASP A 71 23.29 29.93 2.25
C ASP A 71 23.54 28.60 2.97
N ARG A 72 23.34 28.56 4.29
CA ARG A 72 23.49 27.34 5.09
C ARG A 72 22.28 26.41 5.01
N LEU A 73 21.08 26.92 4.71
CA LEU A 73 19.87 26.10 4.54
C LEU A 73 19.99 25.06 3.41
N LYS A 74 20.77 25.37 2.37
CA LYS A 74 21.04 24.47 1.23
C LYS A 74 21.71 23.16 1.64
N TYR A 75 22.34 23.10 2.81
CA TYR A 75 23.00 21.90 3.32
C TYR A 75 22.03 20.88 3.93
N ILE A 76 20.78 21.24 4.22
CA ILE A 76 19.81 20.34 4.84
C ILE A 76 19.03 19.60 3.74
N PRO A 77 19.25 18.30 3.51
CA PRO A 77 18.59 17.55 2.44
C PRO A 77 17.17 17.10 2.86
N LEU A 78 16.27 18.07 3.11
CA LEU A 78 14.92 17.80 3.63
C LEU A 78 14.12 16.85 2.74
N THR A 79 14.12 17.08 1.43
CA THR A 79 13.35 16.28 0.47
C THR A 79 13.77 14.81 0.50
N PHE A 80 15.06 14.55 0.64
CA PHE A 80 15.59 13.18 0.74
C PHE A 80 15.12 12.51 2.03
N MET A 81 15.37 13.13 3.18
CA MET A 81 14.96 12.59 4.48
C MET A 81 13.45 12.35 4.56
N LEU A 82 12.66 13.31 4.08
CA LEU A 82 11.20 13.24 4.09
C LEU A 82 10.68 12.17 3.13
N GLY A 83 11.30 12.01 1.96
CA GLY A 83 10.95 10.97 0.99
C GLY A 83 11.09 9.56 1.55
N PHE A 84 12.21 9.24 2.22
CA PHE A 84 12.38 7.94 2.87
C PHE A 84 11.40 7.73 4.02
N PHE A 85 11.16 8.77 4.81
CA PHE A 85 10.25 8.69 5.95
C PHE A 85 8.81 8.42 5.50
N VAL A 86 8.29 9.23 4.58
CA VAL A 86 6.92 9.10 4.05
C VAL A 86 6.74 7.74 3.38
N THR A 87 7.72 7.26 2.61
CA THR A 87 7.64 5.93 1.97
C THR A 87 7.56 4.82 3.02
N THR A 88 8.35 4.91 4.08
CA THR A 88 8.34 3.91 5.17
C THR A 88 6.99 3.90 5.89
N VAL A 89 6.44 5.07 6.21
CA VAL A 89 5.13 5.20 6.86
C VAL A 89 4.02 4.68 5.93
N PHE A 90 4.06 5.03 4.65
CA PHE A 90 3.07 4.59 3.68
C PHE A 90 3.06 3.06 3.50
N GLU A 91 4.23 2.41 3.44
CA GLU A 91 4.30 0.94 3.34
C GLU A 91 3.76 0.24 4.60
N ARG A 92 4.02 0.82 5.78
CA ARG A 92 3.45 0.33 7.04
C ARG A 92 1.92 0.47 7.05
N TRP A 93 1.41 1.63 6.65
CA TRP A 93 -0.01 1.90 6.48
C TRP A 93 -0.67 0.92 5.49
N ARG A 94 -0.06 0.73 4.32
CA ARG A 94 -0.52 -0.19 3.28
C ARG A 94 -0.57 -1.62 3.79
N SER A 95 0.43 -2.03 4.54
CA SER A 95 0.49 -3.37 5.14
C SER A 95 -0.61 -3.58 6.17
N ALA A 96 -0.92 -2.58 7.00
CA ALA A 96 -2.06 -2.63 7.91
C ALA A 96 -3.40 -2.74 7.17
N LEU A 97 -3.57 -1.99 6.07
CA LEU A 97 -4.76 -2.07 5.22
C LEU A 97 -4.95 -3.47 4.59
N ASN A 98 -3.87 -4.06 4.06
CA ASN A 98 -3.92 -5.36 3.40
C ASN A 98 -4.32 -6.50 4.35
N VAL A 99 -4.07 -6.32 5.65
CA VAL A 99 -4.34 -7.32 6.69
C VAL A 99 -5.64 -7.00 7.44
N MET A 100 -6.42 -6.02 6.98
CA MET A 100 -7.70 -5.65 7.59
C MET A 100 -8.65 -6.86 7.63
N PRO A 101 -9.11 -7.29 8.83
CA PRO A 101 -9.81 -8.56 8.99
C PRO A 101 -11.31 -8.43 8.73
N PHE A 102 -11.74 -9.21 7.75
CA PHE A 102 -13.13 -9.37 7.31
C PHE A 102 -13.59 -10.80 7.62
N ILE A 103 -14.82 -10.94 8.12
CA ILE A 103 -15.32 -12.22 8.64
C ILE A 103 -15.70 -13.21 7.54
N GLU A 104 -15.95 -12.73 6.31
CA GLU A 104 -16.61 -13.47 5.23
C GLU A 104 -15.97 -14.84 4.97
N SER A 105 -14.64 -14.93 4.92
CA SER A 105 -13.94 -16.21 4.69
C SER A 105 -14.22 -17.25 5.79
N VAL A 106 -14.27 -16.81 7.05
CA VAL A 106 -14.60 -17.67 8.20
C VAL A 106 -16.07 -18.03 8.16
N ALA A 107 -16.96 -17.05 7.95
CA ALA A 107 -18.40 -17.25 7.92
C ALA A 107 -18.84 -18.20 6.81
N LEU A 108 -18.31 -18.05 5.60
CA LEU A 108 -18.61 -18.95 4.47
C LEU A 108 -18.11 -20.38 4.75
N SER A 109 -16.92 -20.51 5.34
CA SER A 109 -16.38 -21.82 5.71
C SER A 109 -17.23 -22.50 6.79
N VAL A 110 -17.62 -21.77 7.84
CA VAL A 110 -18.50 -22.28 8.90
C VAL A 110 -19.89 -22.62 8.38
N ALA A 111 -20.47 -21.79 7.51
CA ALA A 111 -21.80 -22.00 6.95
C ALA A 111 -21.91 -23.25 6.08
N VAL A 112 -20.84 -23.60 5.34
CA VAL A 112 -20.84 -24.77 4.46
C VAL A 112 -20.43 -26.05 5.19
N LEU A 113 -19.44 -25.96 6.09
CA LEU A 113 -18.79 -27.13 6.66
C LEU A 113 -19.49 -27.69 7.91
N ILE A 114 -20.26 -26.86 8.64
CA ILE A 114 -21.09 -27.31 9.75
C ILE A 114 -22.49 -27.60 9.23
N SER A 115 -22.79 -28.88 9.03
CA SER A 115 -24.10 -29.33 8.56
C SER A 115 -25.12 -29.30 9.69
N GLY A 116 -26.41 -29.25 9.34
CA GLY A 116 -27.53 -29.34 10.27
C GLY A 116 -28.41 -28.10 10.27
N ILE A 117 -29.72 -28.34 10.12
CA ILE A 117 -30.77 -27.30 10.23
C ILE A 117 -31.25 -27.19 11.69
N ASP A 118 -30.86 -28.14 12.53
CA ASP A 118 -31.22 -28.20 13.95
C ASP A 118 -30.79 -26.93 14.69
N ASP A 119 -31.56 -26.56 15.71
CA ASP A 119 -31.27 -25.40 16.54
C ASP A 119 -29.90 -25.49 17.22
N GLU A 120 -29.41 -26.70 17.50
CA GLU A 120 -28.08 -26.93 18.07
C GLU A 120 -26.98 -26.56 17.06
N ALA A 121 -27.03 -27.09 15.84
CA ALA A 121 -26.09 -26.75 14.76
C ALA A 121 -26.10 -25.25 14.45
N ARG A 122 -27.30 -24.64 14.43
CA ARG A 122 -27.49 -23.20 14.28
C ARG A 122 -26.80 -22.41 15.39
N LYS A 123 -26.97 -22.82 16.66
CA LYS A 123 -26.30 -22.19 17.81
C LYS A 123 -24.78 -22.32 17.71
N ILE A 124 -24.25 -23.48 17.33
CA ILE A 124 -22.81 -23.71 17.12
C ILE A 124 -22.27 -22.71 16.09
N ARG A 125 -22.89 -22.64 14.90
CA ARG A 125 -22.46 -21.73 13.83
C ARG A 125 -22.47 -20.26 14.27
N ARG A 126 -23.56 -19.79 14.86
CA ARG A 126 -23.69 -18.40 15.34
C ARG A 126 -22.67 -18.06 16.43
N THR A 127 -22.42 -19.00 17.34
CA THR A 127 -21.49 -18.83 18.46
C THR A 127 -20.04 -18.77 17.99
N ILE A 128 -19.63 -19.62 17.02
CA ILE A 128 -18.29 -19.55 16.42
C ILE A 128 -18.03 -18.15 15.83
N ILE A 129 -18.97 -17.62 15.04
CA ILE A 129 -18.84 -16.28 14.46
C ILE A 129 -18.79 -15.21 15.54
N ARG A 130 -19.65 -15.29 16.56
CA ARG A 130 -19.63 -14.35 17.68
C ARG A 130 -18.28 -14.36 18.40
N TYR A 131 -17.68 -15.53 18.64
CA TYR A 131 -16.36 -15.62 19.27
C TYR A 131 -15.22 -15.06 18.42
N VAL A 132 -15.24 -15.28 17.10
CA VAL A 132 -14.24 -14.71 16.19
C VAL A 132 -14.37 -13.18 16.14
N VAL A 133 -15.58 -12.64 16.11
CA VAL A 133 -15.81 -11.19 16.17
C VAL A 133 -15.51 -10.63 17.56
N LEU A 134 -15.79 -11.36 18.63
CA LEU A 134 -15.41 -10.97 20.00
C LEU A 134 -13.89 -10.82 20.13
N HIS A 135 -13.11 -11.76 19.57
CA HIS A 135 -11.66 -11.62 19.48
C HIS A 135 -11.24 -10.31 18.77
N GLN A 136 -11.92 -9.97 17.67
CA GLN A 136 -11.69 -8.72 16.96
C GLN A 136 -12.01 -7.49 17.82
N VAL A 137 -13.16 -7.48 18.51
CA VAL A 137 -13.56 -6.38 19.40
C VAL A 137 -12.55 -6.18 20.53
N LEU A 138 -12.09 -7.26 21.17
CA LEU A 138 -11.12 -7.18 22.27
C LEU A 138 -9.80 -6.54 21.84
N ILE A 139 -9.29 -6.91 20.65
CA ILE A 139 -8.05 -6.33 20.12
C ILE A 139 -8.28 -4.90 19.67
N PHE A 140 -9.31 -4.62 18.86
CA PHE A 140 -9.60 -3.26 18.39
C PHE A 140 -9.82 -2.27 19.54
N ARG A 141 -10.40 -2.72 20.64
CA ARG A 141 -10.54 -1.91 21.87
C ARG A 141 -9.19 -1.48 22.44
N ASP A 142 -8.13 -2.28 22.29
CA ASP A 142 -6.82 -1.96 22.84
C ASP A 142 -5.90 -1.21 21.85
N ILE A 143 -6.13 -1.33 20.53
CA ILE A 143 -5.33 -0.67 19.49
C ILE A 143 -5.99 0.56 18.85
N SER A 144 -7.28 0.83 19.10
CA SER A 144 -8.00 1.98 18.54
C SER A 144 -8.78 2.75 19.61
N MET A 145 -8.56 4.06 19.68
CA MET A 145 -9.25 4.95 20.62
C MET A 145 -10.74 5.07 20.34
N MET A 146 -11.15 5.05 19.07
CA MET A 146 -12.57 5.09 18.69
C MET A 146 -13.35 3.88 19.24
N VAL A 147 -12.74 2.69 19.21
CA VAL A 147 -13.34 1.47 19.74
C VAL A 147 -13.25 1.43 21.26
N ARG A 148 -12.15 1.93 21.84
CA ARG A 148 -12.00 2.09 23.30
C ARG A 148 -13.08 2.98 23.91
N ARG A 149 -13.46 4.07 23.22
CA ARG A 149 -14.56 4.95 23.63
C ARG A 149 -15.92 4.29 23.50
N ARG A 150 -16.11 3.45 22.46
CA ARG A 150 -17.34 2.66 22.29
C ARG A 150 -17.47 1.56 23.35
N PHE A 151 -16.37 0.91 23.73
CA PHE A 151 -16.33 -0.18 24.72
C PHE A 151 -15.30 0.09 25.84
N PRO A 152 -15.60 0.99 26.80
CA PRO A 152 -14.66 1.35 27.86
C PRO A 152 -14.37 0.22 28.85
N THR A 153 -15.34 -0.66 29.12
CA THR A 153 -15.18 -1.83 30.01
C THR A 153 -15.67 -3.07 29.30
N LEU A 154 -15.28 -4.25 29.80
CA LEU A 154 -15.79 -5.52 29.26
C LEU A 154 -17.30 -5.67 29.48
N GLN A 155 -17.86 -5.02 30.51
CA GLN A 155 -19.31 -4.97 30.70
C GLN A 155 -20.03 -4.36 29.49
N TYR A 156 -19.50 -3.29 28.88
CA TYR A 156 -20.09 -2.73 27.65
C TYR A 156 -20.00 -3.69 26.45
N VAL A 157 -19.02 -4.60 26.44
CA VAL A 157 -18.93 -5.65 25.40
C VAL A 157 -20.03 -6.69 25.61
N VAL A 158 -20.36 -7.00 26.88
CA VAL A 158 -21.49 -7.86 27.26
C VAL A 158 -22.81 -7.18 26.92
N ASP A 159 -23.01 -5.94 27.35
CA ASP A 159 -24.24 -5.17 27.12
C ASP A 159 -24.52 -4.97 25.63
N ALA A 160 -23.46 -4.90 24.80
CA ALA A 160 -23.57 -4.82 23.35
C ALA A 160 -23.84 -6.17 22.65
N GLY A 161 -23.86 -7.28 23.39
CA GLY A 161 -24.21 -8.61 22.87
C GLY A 161 -23.07 -9.36 22.17
N PHE A 162 -21.82 -8.92 22.30
CA PHE A 162 -20.67 -9.66 21.76
C PHE A 162 -20.22 -10.80 22.69
N MET A 163 -20.47 -10.66 23.99
CA MET A 163 -20.10 -11.61 25.04
C MET A 163 -21.31 -11.83 25.95
N GLU A 164 -21.54 -13.07 26.41
CA GLU A 164 -22.57 -13.35 27.40
C GLU A 164 -22.03 -13.10 28.83
N PRO A 165 -22.89 -12.81 29.83
CA PRO A 165 -22.43 -12.58 31.20
C PRO A 165 -21.63 -13.74 31.80
N GLU A 166 -22.05 -14.98 31.54
CA GLU A 166 -21.34 -16.19 32.00
C GLU A 166 -19.96 -16.33 31.35
N GLU A 167 -19.83 -15.91 30.09
CA GLU A 167 -18.56 -15.93 29.37
C GLU A 167 -17.59 -14.91 29.94
N LEU A 168 -18.07 -13.77 30.45
CA LEU A 168 -17.24 -12.78 31.13
C LEU A 168 -16.62 -13.36 32.40
N ASP A 169 -17.40 -14.07 33.21
CA ASP A 169 -16.90 -14.73 34.43
C ASP A 169 -15.81 -15.76 34.10
N ILE A 170 -16.03 -16.57 33.06
CA ILE A 170 -15.03 -17.55 32.59
C ILE A 170 -13.80 -16.80 32.06
N PHE A 171 -13.98 -15.75 31.26
CA PHE A 171 -12.88 -14.94 30.73
C PHE A 171 -12.01 -14.35 31.84
N ASP A 172 -12.63 -13.84 32.90
CA ASP A 172 -11.95 -13.25 34.05
C ASP A 172 -11.22 -14.30 34.90
N SER A 173 -11.78 -15.51 35.03
CA SER A 173 -11.16 -16.62 35.76
C SER A 173 -9.86 -17.15 35.14
N VAL A 174 -9.64 -16.91 33.84
CA VAL A 174 -8.39 -17.31 33.16
C VAL A 174 -7.21 -16.49 33.72
N ASN A 175 -6.27 -17.15 34.40
CA ASN A 175 -5.11 -16.47 34.99
C ASN A 175 -3.92 -16.41 34.00
N ILE A 176 -3.57 -15.19 33.57
CA ILE A 176 -2.42 -14.95 32.70
C ILE A 176 -1.67 -13.73 33.18
N LYS A 177 -0.40 -13.91 33.56
CA LYS A 177 0.53 -12.84 33.92
C LYS A 177 1.94 -13.24 33.48
N PRO A 178 2.62 -12.47 32.59
CA PRO A 178 2.14 -11.31 31.84
C PRO A 178 1.35 -11.72 30.57
N GLY A 179 0.38 -10.91 30.13
CA GLY A 179 -0.24 -11.09 28.81
C GLY A 179 -1.70 -10.64 28.72
N GLN A 180 -2.17 -10.48 27.49
CA GLN A 180 -3.56 -10.17 27.16
C GLN A 180 -4.31 -11.44 26.77
N LYS A 181 -5.60 -11.51 27.13
CA LYS A 181 -6.45 -12.70 26.99
C LYS A 181 -7.12 -12.83 25.61
N TYR A 182 -6.60 -12.19 24.56
CA TYR A 182 -7.25 -12.15 23.24
C TYR A 182 -7.46 -13.53 22.61
N PHE A 183 -6.64 -14.52 22.94
CA PHE A 183 -6.77 -15.87 22.39
C PHE A 183 -7.94 -16.66 22.97
N VAL A 184 -8.52 -16.23 24.09
CA VAL A 184 -9.56 -17.00 24.81
C VAL A 184 -10.79 -17.24 23.92
N PRO A 185 -11.39 -16.24 23.26
CA PRO A 185 -12.52 -16.48 22.34
C PRO A 185 -12.14 -17.37 21.14
N ILE A 186 -10.93 -17.24 20.61
CA ILE A 186 -10.46 -18.10 19.52
C ILE A 186 -10.32 -19.55 19.99
N ASN A 187 -9.84 -19.76 21.21
CA ASN A 187 -9.77 -21.09 21.80
C ASN A 187 -11.17 -21.69 22.00
N TRP A 188 -12.13 -20.90 22.49
CA TRP A 188 -13.53 -21.34 22.59
C TRP A 188 -14.13 -21.69 21.23
N ALA A 189 -13.86 -20.90 20.18
CA ALA A 189 -14.30 -21.20 18.82
C ALA A 189 -13.71 -22.51 18.29
N ASN A 190 -12.42 -22.77 18.53
CA ASN A 190 -11.77 -24.02 18.15
C ASN A 190 -12.30 -25.22 18.94
N SER A 191 -12.54 -25.08 20.24
CA SER A 191 -13.14 -26.12 21.07
C SER A 191 -14.57 -26.45 20.60
N LEU A 192 -15.35 -25.44 20.25
CA LEU A 192 -16.71 -25.62 19.72
C LEU A 192 -16.71 -26.27 18.34
N ALA A 193 -15.74 -25.93 17.48
CA ALA A 193 -15.55 -26.62 16.20
C ALA A 193 -15.14 -28.09 16.39
N LEU A 194 -14.35 -28.41 17.43
CA LEU A 194 -13.97 -29.78 17.76
C LEU A 194 -15.17 -30.59 18.27
N GLU A 195 -15.99 -29.99 19.13
CA GLU A 195 -17.25 -30.59 19.59
C GLU A 195 -18.20 -30.85 18.42
N ALA A 196 -18.33 -29.89 17.48
CA ALA A 196 -19.12 -30.08 16.27
C ALA A 196 -18.63 -31.26 15.41
N HIS A 197 -17.31 -31.51 15.37
CA HIS A 197 -16.74 -32.69 14.72
C HIS A 197 -17.07 -33.99 15.48
N GLN A 198 -16.96 -33.99 16.81
CA GLN A 198 -17.29 -35.14 17.64
C GLN A 198 -18.78 -35.52 17.57
N ASN A 199 -19.66 -34.52 17.53
CA ASN A 199 -21.11 -34.66 17.40
C ASN A 199 -21.56 -34.95 15.95
N LYS A 200 -20.61 -35.13 15.01
CA LYS A 200 -20.85 -35.44 13.59
C LYS A 200 -21.58 -34.35 12.78
N PHE A 201 -21.68 -33.12 13.29
CA PHE A 201 -22.07 -31.96 12.47
C PHE A 201 -20.99 -31.63 11.42
N ILE A 202 -19.74 -32.02 11.68
CA ILE A 202 -18.64 -32.02 10.69
C ILE A 202 -18.19 -33.47 10.51
N GLU A 203 -18.58 -34.12 9.42
CA GLU A 203 -18.29 -35.55 9.23
C GLU A 203 -16.82 -35.80 8.84
N GLN A 204 -16.25 -34.94 8.01
CA GLN A 204 -14.92 -35.16 7.42
C GLN A 204 -13.82 -34.44 8.22
N PRO A 205 -12.74 -35.13 8.62
CA PRO A 205 -11.60 -34.49 9.31
C PRO A 205 -10.95 -33.36 8.50
N VAL A 206 -10.97 -33.47 7.17
CA VAL A 206 -10.46 -32.42 6.27
C VAL A 206 -11.31 -31.15 6.37
N ALA A 207 -12.63 -31.29 6.46
CA ALA A 207 -13.54 -30.16 6.66
C ALA A 207 -13.29 -29.46 8.00
N PHE A 208 -13.10 -30.23 9.06
CA PHE A 208 -12.72 -29.68 10.37
C PHE A 208 -11.43 -28.85 10.29
N ASN A 209 -10.37 -29.38 9.66
CA ASN A 209 -9.12 -28.65 9.47
C ASN A 209 -9.30 -27.35 8.70
N ASN A 210 -10.19 -27.31 7.70
CA ASN A 210 -10.47 -26.10 6.93
C ASN A 210 -11.15 -25.02 7.79
N VAL A 211 -12.08 -25.38 8.69
CA VAL A 211 -12.69 -24.43 9.64
C VAL A 211 -11.62 -23.85 10.56
N ILE A 212 -10.78 -24.70 11.15
CA ILE A 212 -9.69 -24.26 12.04
C ILE A 212 -8.70 -23.36 11.29
N PHE A 213 -8.39 -23.69 10.03
CA PHE A 213 -7.51 -22.88 9.21
C PHE A 213 -8.10 -21.49 8.93
N ALA A 214 -9.39 -21.40 8.58
CA ALA A 214 -10.06 -20.11 8.37
C ALA A 214 -10.03 -19.24 9.65
N ILE A 215 -10.32 -19.83 10.81
CA ILE A 215 -10.22 -19.13 12.11
C ILE A 215 -8.78 -18.68 12.39
N LYS A 216 -7.80 -19.54 12.10
CA LYS A 216 -6.37 -19.23 12.26
C LYS A 216 -5.94 -18.05 11.39
N GLU A 217 -6.33 -18.02 10.11
CA GLU A 217 -5.99 -16.90 9.21
C GLU A 217 -6.52 -15.57 9.75
N PHE A 218 -7.78 -15.54 10.22
CA PHE A 218 -8.36 -14.36 10.85
C PHE A 218 -7.56 -13.92 12.09
N ARG A 219 -7.20 -14.86 12.97
CA ARG A 219 -6.41 -14.58 14.18
C ARG A 219 -4.99 -14.08 13.85
N VAL A 220 -4.36 -14.60 12.80
CA VAL A 220 -3.03 -14.13 12.33
C VAL A 220 -3.11 -12.72 11.77
N ALA A 221 -4.19 -12.39 11.05
CA ALA A 221 -4.43 -11.04 10.56
C ALA A 221 -4.56 -10.04 11.73
N MET A 222 -5.39 -10.36 12.72
CA MET A 222 -5.53 -9.55 13.94
C MET A 222 -4.22 -9.41 14.74
N GLU A 223 -3.42 -10.48 14.85
CA GLU A 223 -2.12 -10.43 15.52
C GLU A 223 -1.15 -9.49 14.79
N THR A 224 -1.18 -9.49 13.46
CA THR A 224 -0.32 -8.60 12.66
C THR A 224 -0.66 -7.13 12.91
N LEU A 225 -1.96 -6.78 13.01
CA LEU A 225 -2.38 -5.43 13.43
C LEU A 225 -1.91 -5.09 14.84
N THR A 226 -1.96 -6.05 15.77
CA THR A 226 -1.45 -5.85 17.13
C THR A 226 0.07 -5.57 17.13
N LYS A 227 0.84 -6.25 16.28
CA LYS A 227 2.28 -5.97 16.11
C LYS A 227 2.54 -4.56 15.56
N PHE A 228 1.69 -4.08 14.65
CA PHE A 228 1.75 -2.71 14.15
C PHE A 228 1.40 -1.65 15.20
N ASP A 229 0.68 -1.99 16.27
CA ASP A 229 0.47 -1.06 17.38
C ASP A 229 1.63 -1.15 18.39
N GLN A 230 1.96 -2.37 18.82
CA GLN A 230 2.95 -2.61 19.87
C GLN A 230 4.38 -2.25 19.49
N ILE A 231 4.74 -2.33 18.20
CA ILE A 231 6.09 -2.08 17.71
C ILE A 231 6.07 -0.90 16.73
N PRO A 232 6.00 0.35 17.22
CA PRO A 232 6.03 1.54 16.38
C PRO A 232 7.38 1.70 15.65
N ILE A 233 7.42 2.59 14.67
CA ILE A 233 8.68 3.02 14.05
C ILE A 233 9.58 3.59 15.16
N PRO A 234 10.89 3.28 15.18
CA PRO A 234 11.80 3.79 16.21
C PRO A 234 11.68 5.31 16.36
N ILE A 235 11.44 5.77 17.59
CA ILE A 235 11.06 7.16 17.88
C ILE A 235 12.06 8.20 17.36
N GLY A 236 13.35 7.85 17.31
CA GLY A 236 14.38 8.73 16.77
C GLY A 236 14.16 9.11 15.30
N TYR A 237 13.52 8.24 14.51
CA TYR A 237 13.31 8.50 13.09
C TYR A 237 12.25 9.60 12.84
N PRO A 238 11.00 9.51 13.37
CA PRO A 238 10.08 10.64 13.33
C PRO A 238 10.66 11.90 13.98
N GLN A 239 11.36 11.78 15.12
CA GLN A 239 11.94 12.94 15.80
C GLN A 239 12.90 13.73 14.92
N VAL A 240 13.84 13.06 14.24
CA VAL A 240 14.81 13.73 13.36
C VAL A 240 14.09 14.43 12.21
N VAL A 241 13.12 13.79 11.58
CA VAL A 241 12.40 14.36 10.44
C VAL A 241 11.54 15.56 10.88
N PHE A 242 10.75 15.38 11.95
CA PHE A 242 9.88 16.44 12.48
C PHE A 242 10.67 17.64 12.98
N LEU A 243 11.81 17.41 13.63
CA LEU A 243 12.70 18.46 14.09
C LEU A 243 13.36 19.17 12.91
N ALA A 244 13.94 18.43 11.96
CA ALA A 244 14.64 19.00 10.82
C ALA A 244 13.70 19.88 9.98
N THR A 245 12.49 19.41 9.70
CA THR A 245 11.50 20.19 8.92
C THR A 245 11.06 21.45 9.67
N ARG A 246 10.78 21.37 10.97
CA ARG A 246 10.37 22.56 11.75
C ARG A 246 11.52 23.54 11.95
N ALA A 247 12.73 23.05 12.22
CA ALA A 247 13.93 23.87 12.36
C ALA A 247 14.26 24.60 11.05
N TYR A 248 14.11 23.94 9.91
CA TYR A 248 14.26 24.58 8.60
C TYR A 248 13.31 25.78 8.46
N PHE A 249 12.02 25.59 8.73
CA PHE A 249 11.06 26.69 8.62
C PHE A 249 11.22 27.78 9.68
N LEU A 250 11.75 27.46 10.87
CA LEU A 250 12.13 28.46 11.87
C LEU A 250 13.29 29.33 11.38
N ILE A 251 14.31 28.73 10.75
CA ILE A 251 15.42 29.48 10.15
C ILE A 251 14.92 30.32 8.96
N CYS A 252 13.98 29.80 8.16
CA CYS A 252 13.35 30.56 7.07
C CYS A 252 12.61 31.82 7.55
N ILE A 253 12.16 31.89 8.80
CA ILE A 253 11.58 33.12 9.37
C ILE A 253 12.61 34.25 9.32
N VAL A 254 13.89 33.95 9.52
CA VAL A 254 14.98 34.94 9.51
C VAL A 254 15.58 35.09 8.11
N SER A 255 15.87 33.98 7.43
CA SER A 255 16.62 33.99 6.17
C SER A 255 15.84 34.52 4.98
N ARG A 256 14.52 34.29 4.94
CA ARG A 256 13.64 34.68 3.81
C ARG A 256 12.97 36.04 3.99
N GLN A 257 13.51 36.90 4.84
CA GLN A 257 12.99 38.25 5.06
C GLN A 257 13.33 39.19 3.90
N PHE A 258 12.47 40.19 3.68
CA PHE A 258 12.67 41.21 2.64
C PHE A 258 13.59 42.32 3.15
N LEU A 259 14.84 42.32 2.67
CA LEU A 259 15.92 43.20 3.14
C LEU A 259 15.89 44.56 2.41
N ILE A 260 16.27 45.64 3.11
CA ILE A 260 16.20 47.03 2.61
C ILE A 260 17.45 47.42 1.81
N GLN A 261 18.66 47.05 2.27
CA GLN A 261 19.93 47.48 1.65
C GLN A 261 20.74 46.35 1.02
N GLY A 262 20.50 45.08 1.40
CA GLY A 262 21.28 43.92 0.96
C GLY A 262 20.63 42.98 -0.06
N GLY A 263 19.52 43.36 -0.71
CA GLY A 263 18.83 42.50 -1.68
C GLY A 263 19.63 42.32 -2.97
N SER A 264 19.91 41.06 -3.36
CA SER A 264 20.38 40.74 -4.71
C SER A 264 19.44 41.36 -5.76
N GLU A 265 19.95 41.76 -6.93
CA GLU A 265 19.22 42.47 -8.02
C GLU A 265 17.89 41.82 -8.49
N THR A 266 17.55 40.64 -7.97
CA THR A 266 16.36 39.84 -8.23
C THR A 266 15.26 39.93 -7.15
N GLN A 267 15.43 40.66 -6.05
CA GLN A 267 14.41 40.79 -5.00
C GLN A 267 13.35 41.84 -5.37
N MET A 268 12.19 41.36 -5.83
CA MET A 268 10.97 42.15 -5.90
C MET A 268 10.41 42.29 -4.48
N ASP A 269 10.31 43.52 -3.98
CA ASP A 269 9.84 43.87 -2.63
C ASP A 269 8.31 43.69 -2.46
N TRP A 270 7.81 42.50 -2.78
CA TRP A 270 6.42 42.14 -2.55
C TRP A 270 6.24 41.76 -1.07
N PRO A 271 5.31 42.39 -0.31
CA PRO A 271 5.19 42.20 1.15
C PRO A 271 4.66 40.82 1.56
N ILE A 272 4.56 39.86 0.65
CA ILE A 272 4.04 38.50 0.89
C ILE A 272 5.08 37.49 0.39
N PRO A 273 5.61 36.60 1.24
CA PRO A 273 6.59 35.59 0.85
C PRO A 273 5.91 34.41 0.13
N ILE A 274 5.34 34.66 -1.06
CA ILE A 274 4.51 33.69 -1.80
C ILE A 274 5.25 32.38 -2.05
N MET A 275 6.51 32.43 -2.48
CA MET A 275 7.30 31.22 -2.75
C MET A 275 7.57 30.41 -1.48
N THR A 276 7.90 31.07 -0.37
CA THR A 276 8.12 30.39 0.93
C THR A 276 6.81 29.82 1.49
N ILE A 277 5.67 30.47 1.26
CA ILE A 277 4.35 29.92 1.61
C ILE A 277 4.08 28.63 0.83
N PHE A 278 4.33 28.61 -0.49
CA PHE A 278 4.18 27.38 -1.28
C PHE A 278 5.13 26.27 -0.81
N GLU A 279 6.40 26.61 -0.57
CA GLU A 279 7.38 25.68 -0.03
C GLU A 279 6.95 25.11 1.33
N PHE A 280 6.42 25.97 2.21
CA PHE A 280 5.84 25.56 3.50
C PHE A 280 4.70 24.58 3.29
N VAL A 281 3.71 24.92 2.45
CA VAL A 281 2.56 24.05 2.20
C VAL A 281 2.99 22.70 1.64
N PHE A 282 3.97 22.66 0.72
CA PHE A 282 4.43 21.40 0.14
C PHE A 282 5.23 20.54 1.13
N ILE A 283 6.22 21.10 1.81
CA ILE A 283 7.09 20.31 2.70
C ILE A 283 6.40 20.00 4.03
N MET A 284 5.74 20.97 4.67
CA MET A 284 4.96 20.72 5.89
C MET A 284 3.75 19.84 5.58
N GLY A 285 3.07 20.07 4.45
CA GLY A 285 1.97 19.21 4.02
C GLY A 285 2.41 17.77 3.79
N TRP A 286 3.55 17.55 3.14
CA TRP A 286 4.09 16.22 2.91
C TRP A 286 4.50 15.52 4.22
N MET A 287 5.08 16.26 5.18
CA MET A 287 5.34 15.76 6.54
C MET A 287 4.05 15.43 7.30
N LYS A 288 3.02 16.29 7.21
CA LYS A 288 1.71 16.07 7.83
C LYS A 288 0.98 14.85 7.28
N VAL A 289 1.11 14.55 5.98
CA VAL A 289 0.59 13.30 5.41
C VAL A 289 1.21 12.09 6.12
N ALA A 290 2.52 12.09 6.37
CA ALA A 290 3.16 11.01 7.12
C ALA A 290 2.79 11.02 8.62
N GLU A 291 2.53 12.19 9.21
CA GLU A 291 2.07 12.32 10.60
C GLU A 291 0.73 11.61 10.82
N VAL A 292 -0.26 11.88 9.94
CA VAL A 292 -1.59 11.26 9.97
C VAL A 292 -1.50 9.75 9.71
N LEU A 293 -0.71 9.33 8.71
CA LEU A 293 -0.58 7.92 8.37
C LEU A 293 0.26 7.09 9.38
N LEU A 294 0.89 7.74 10.36
CA LEU A 294 1.72 7.08 11.37
C LEU A 294 0.88 6.11 12.23
N ASN A 295 -0.36 6.48 12.55
CA ASN A 295 -1.30 5.64 13.26
C ASN A 295 -2.69 5.64 12.58
N PRO A 296 -2.95 4.70 11.64
CA PRO A 296 -4.22 4.65 10.92
C PRO A 296 -5.44 4.19 11.73
N LEU A 297 -5.25 3.85 13.01
CA LEU A 297 -6.31 3.40 13.93
C LEU A 297 -6.70 4.49 14.94
N GLY A 298 -6.25 5.73 14.69
CA GLY A 298 -6.50 6.92 15.50
C GLY A 298 -7.92 7.46 15.35
N GLU A 299 -8.03 8.80 15.38
CA GLU A 299 -9.28 9.55 15.28
C GLU A 299 -9.22 10.61 14.16
N ASP A 300 -8.23 10.53 13.27
CA ASP A 300 -8.08 11.48 12.18
C ASP A 300 -9.14 11.26 11.10
N ASP A 301 -9.37 12.33 10.31
CA ASP A 301 -10.41 12.37 9.28
C ASP A 301 -10.30 11.25 8.24
N ASP A 302 -9.14 10.62 8.06
CA ASP A 302 -8.81 9.60 7.05
C ASP A 302 -8.46 8.22 7.63
N ASP A 303 -8.56 8.06 8.95
CA ASP A 303 -8.28 6.80 9.63
C ASP A 303 -9.26 5.68 9.24
N PHE A 304 -8.97 4.47 9.67
CA PHE A 304 -9.82 3.31 9.40
C PHE A 304 -11.08 3.33 10.26
N GLU A 305 -12.23 3.17 9.61
CA GLU A 305 -13.54 3.03 10.26
C GLU A 305 -13.74 1.63 10.86
N VAL A 306 -12.97 1.34 11.90
CA VAL A 306 -12.99 0.03 12.56
C VAL A 306 -14.31 -0.26 13.29
N ASN A 307 -15.02 0.76 13.77
CA ASN A 307 -16.35 0.59 14.36
C ASN A 307 -17.34 0.02 13.33
N TRP A 308 -17.34 0.57 12.12
CA TRP A 308 -18.17 0.07 11.03
C TRP A 308 -17.75 -1.34 10.61
N ILE A 309 -16.45 -1.65 10.61
CA ILE A 309 -15.96 -3.01 10.30
C ILE A 309 -16.47 -4.03 11.31
N ILE A 310 -16.48 -3.71 12.61
CA ILE A 310 -17.05 -4.58 13.66
C ILE A 310 -18.55 -4.85 13.37
N ASP A 311 -19.32 -3.78 13.12
CA ASP A 311 -20.76 -3.88 12.90
C ASP A 311 -21.10 -4.64 11.61
N LYS A 312 -20.35 -4.38 10.54
CA LYS A 312 -20.43 -5.11 9.28
C LYS A 312 -20.12 -6.59 9.52
N ASN A 313 -19.03 -6.91 10.20
CA ASN A 313 -18.58 -8.28 10.41
C ASN A 313 -19.61 -9.06 11.22
N ILE A 314 -20.17 -8.51 12.31
CA ILE A 314 -21.19 -9.24 13.05
C ILE A 314 -22.46 -9.45 12.22
N ALA A 315 -22.95 -8.42 11.52
CA ALA A 315 -24.18 -8.52 10.72
C ALA A 315 -24.02 -9.49 9.55
N THR A 316 -22.91 -9.37 8.79
CA THR A 316 -22.62 -10.20 7.61
C THR A 316 -22.34 -11.64 8.04
N GLY A 317 -21.56 -11.84 9.10
CA GLY A 317 -21.27 -13.17 9.62
C GLY A 317 -22.53 -13.90 10.06
N MET A 318 -23.43 -13.23 10.79
CA MET A 318 -24.69 -13.81 11.24
C MET A 318 -25.64 -14.13 10.07
N ALA A 319 -25.76 -13.23 9.08
CA ALA A 319 -26.59 -13.49 7.90
C ALA A 319 -26.09 -14.68 7.08
N ILE A 320 -24.77 -14.83 6.92
CA ILE A 320 -24.17 -15.93 6.17
C ILE A 320 -24.46 -17.28 6.84
N VAL A 321 -24.25 -17.39 8.15
CA VAL A 321 -24.34 -18.67 8.87
C VAL A 321 -25.75 -19.06 9.31
N ASP A 322 -26.69 -18.13 9.23
CA ASP A 322 -28.08 -18.32 9.65
C ASP A 322 -29.05 -18.19 8.47
N ASP A 323 -29.25 -16.97 7.97
CA ASP A 323 -30.29 -16.66 6.98
C ASP A 323 -30.05 -17.34 5.63
N THR A 324 -28.77 -17.50 5.23
CA THR A 324 -28.39 -18.13 3.96
C THR A 324 -27.89 -19.57 4.10
N HIS A 325 -27.97 -20.16 5.29
CA HIS A 325 -27.45 -21.50 5.52
C HIS A 325 -28.26 -22.56 4.76
N ALA A 326 -27.55 -23.45 4.06
CA ALA A 326 -28.12 -24.57 3.31
C ALA A 326 -29.25 -24.19 2.33
N PHE A 327 -29.33 -22.91 1.95
CA PHE A 327 -30.35 -22.38 1.07
C PHE A 327 -29.71 -21.89 -0.24
N HIS A 328 -30.26 -22.35 -1.36
CA HIS A 328 -29.96 -21.78 -2.67
C HIS A 328 -31.26 -21.67 -3.49
N PRO A 329 -31.36 -20.70 -4.41
CA PRO A 329 -32.49 -20.62 -5.32
C PRO A 329 -32.65 -21.88 -6.19
N ASN A 330 -33.87 -22.11 -6.71
CA ASN A 330 -34.16 -23.24 -7.59
C ASN A 330 -33.29 -23.20 -8.86
N MET A 331 -32.67 -24.35 -9.18
CA MET A 331 -31.80 -24.49 -10.35
C MET A 331 -32.63 -24.44 -11.65
N LYS A 332 -32.23 -23.56 -12.57
CA LYS A 332 -32.80 -23.44 -13.92
C LYS A 332 -31.65 -23.37 -14.94
N VAL A 333 -31.90 -23.84 -16.15
CA VAL A 333 -30.96 -23.66 -17.26
C VAL A 333 -30.76 -22.16 -17.49
N ASP A 334 -29.51 -21.73 -17.50
CA ASP A 334 -29.16 -20.34 -17.71
C ASP A 334 -29.27 -19.95 -19.19
N LYS A 335 -29.25 -18.64 -19.47
CA LYS A 335 -29.39 -18.13 -20.85
C LYS A 335 -28.14 -18.34 -21.70
N PHE A 336 -26.98 -18.57 -21.08
CA PHE A 336 -25.71 -18.81 -21.77
C PHE A 336 -25.52 -20.26 -22.20
N ALA A 337 -26.47 -21.14 -21.88
CA ALA A 337 -26.54 -22.48 -22.45
C ALA A 337 -26.73 -22.47 -23.98
N ASP A 338 -27.29 -21.39 -24.55
CA ASP A 338 -27.32 -21.16 -25.99
C ASP A 338 -25.96 -20.60 -26.47
N PRO A 339 -25.21 -21.31 -27.35
CA PRO A 339 -23.92 -20.86 -27.87
C PRO A 339 -23.97 -19.50 -28.58
N ASN A 340 -25.15 -19.08 -29.08
CA ASN A 340 -25.31 -17.81 -29.78
C ASN A 340 -25.67 -16.64 -28.83
N TYR A 341 -25.91 -16.92 -27.55
CA TYR A 341 -26.29 -15.89 -26.59
C TYR A 341 -25.07 -15.14 -26.06
N LEU A 342 -24.93 -13.88 -26.47
CA LEU A 342 -23.87 -12.98 -26.00
C LEU A 342 -24.38 -12.08 -24.85
N PRO A 343 -23.54 -11.77 -23.84
CA PRO A 343 -23.85 -10.78 -22.83
C PRO A 343 -24.23 -9.42 -23.44
N GLN A 344 -25.35 -8.84 -23.00
CA GLN A 344 -25.87 -7.57 -23.51
C GLN A 344 -25.21 -6.37 -22.82
N TYR A 345 -25.06 -5.27 -23.55
CA TYR A 345 -24.53 -3.99 -23.04
C TYR A 345 -25.62 -2.92 -23.12
N ALA A 346 -25.68 -2.05 -22.10
CA ALA A 346 -26.48 -0.83 -22.18
C ALA A 346 -25.98 0.06 -23.34
N PRO A 347 -26.85 0.86 -24.00
CA PRO A 347 -26.47 1.66 -25.17
C PRO A 347 -25.23 2.54 -24.95
N GLU A 348 -25.09 3.14 -23.77
CA GLU A 348 -23.98 4.02 -23.41
C GLU A 348 -22.66 3.28 -23.11
N SER A 349 -22.71 1.97 -22.88
CA SER A 349 -21.55 1.13 -22.50
C SER A 349 -21.01 0.27 -23.65
N GLN A 350 -21.46 0.52 -24.89
CA GLN A 350 -21.03 -0.24 -26.07
C GLN A 350 -19.60 0.14 -26.48
N LEU A 351 -18.60 -0.52 -25.87
CA LEU A 351 -17.20 -0.39 -26.24
C LEU A 351 -16.64 -1.77 -26.60
N PRO A 352 -16.82 -2.23 -27.86
CA PRO A 352 -16.28 -3.52 -28.29
C PRO A 352 -14.76 -3.41 -28.44
N ARG A 353 -14.03 -3.65 -27.35
CA ARG A 353 -12.57 -3.75 -27.35
C ARG A 353 -12.20 -5.20 -27.09
N THR A 354 -11.77 -5.90 -28.13
CA THR A 354 -11.18 -7.23 -27.98
C THR A 354 -9.68 -7.08 -27.74
N LEU A 355 -9.18 -7.68 -26.66
CA LEU A 355 -7.75 -7.69 -26.35
C LEU A 355 -7.07 -8.75 -27.23
N THR A 356 -6.72 -8.38 -28.46
CA THR A 356 -5.85 -9.20 -29.30
C THR A 356 -4.39 -8.89 -29.00
N GLY A 357 -3.54 -9.92 -28.88
CA GLY A 357 -2.10 -9.73 -28.66
C GLY A 357 -1.46 -8.85 -29.74
N SER A 358 -0.42 -8.10 -29.37
CA SER A 358 0.21 -7.10 -30.24
C SER A 358 0.73 -7.67 -31.57
N ALA A 359 1.11 -8.95 -31.59
CA ALA A 359 1.58 -9.67 -32.77
C ALA A 359 0.49 -10.47 -33.50
N ALA A 360 -0.73 -10.56 -32.97
CA ALA A 360 -1.76 -11.48 -33.47
C ALA A 360 -2.27 -11.15 -34.89
N LYS A 361 -2.07 -9.91 -35.36
CA LYS A 361 -2.42 -9.46 -36.71
C LYS A 361 -1.20 -9.30 -37.63
N VAL A 362 -0.02 -9.70 -37.16
CA VAL A 362 1.21 -9.60 -37.93
C VAL A 362 1.40 -10.90 -38.72
N GLU A 363 1.05 -10.86 -40.01
CA GLU A 363 1.37 -11.93 -40.95
C GLU A 363 2.81 -11.76 -41.42
N LEU A 364 3.75 -12.51 -40.83
CA LEU A 364 5.16 -12.49 -41.24
C LEU A 364 5.44 -13.36 -42.47
N ALA A 365 4.55 -14.31 -42.77
CA ALA A 365 4.59 -15.12 -43.98
C ALA A 365 3.16 -15.49 -44.39
N PRO A 366 2.84 -15.51 -45.70
CA PRO A 366 1.56 -16.01 -46.18
C PRO A 366 1.43 -17.51 -45.86
N SER A 367 0.22 -17.98 -45.53
CA SER A 367 -0.04 -19.35 -45.05
C SER A 367 0.42 -20.49 -45.97
N ASN A 368 0.77 -20.18 -47.22
CA ASN A 368 1.25 -21.14 -48.23
C ASN A 368 2.79 -21.19 -48.35
N GLU A 369 3.53 -20.33 -47.65
CA GLU A 369 4.99 -20.30 -47.71
C GLU A 369 5.58 -21.05 -46.51
N ALA A 370 6.29 -22.15 -46.78
CA ALA A 370 6.96 -22.91 -45.73
C ALA A 370 8.11 -22.08 -45.15
N VAL A 371 7.88 -21.44 -44.00
CA VAL A 371 8.93 -20.72 -43.28
C VAL A 371 9.96 -21.73 -42.79
N LYS A 372 11.19 -21.64 -43.32
CA LYS A 372 12.31 -22.48 -42.90
C LYS A 372 12.70 -22.13 -41.46
N MET A 373 12.30 -22.95 -40.51
CA MET A 373 12.73 -22.85 -39.12
C MET A 373 14.20 -23.31 -39.02
N VAL A 374 15.09 -22.42 -38.61
CA VAL A 374 16.53 -22.71 -38.42
C VAL A 374 16.82 -22.80 -36.93
N ARG A 375 17.58 -23.83 -36.51
CA ARG A 375 18.10 -23.92 -35.14
C ARG A 375 19.28 -22.97 -35.00
N VAL A 376 19.26 -22.11 -34.00
CA VAL A 376 20.39 -21.26 -33.65
C VAL A 376 21.16 -21.94 -32.51
N THR A 377 22.40 -22.31 -32.79
CA THR A 377 23.36 -22.82 -31.81
C THR A 377 23.89 -21.64 -30.97
N PRO A 378 23.99 -21.76 -29.62
CA PRO A 378 24.44 -20.66 -28.77
C PRO A 378 25.84 -20.13 -29.09
N GLU A 379 26.67 -20.96 -29.72
CA GLU A 379 28.05 -20.65 -30.12
C GLU A 379 28.13 -19.66 -31.30
N ASP A 380 27.06 -19.54 -32.10
CA ASP A 380 26.95 -18.62 -33.24
C ASP A 380 26.23 -17.31 -32.90
N ALA A 381 25.77 -17.15 -31.65
CA ALA A 381 25.10 -15.93 -31.21
C ALA A 381 26.14 -14.82 -30.99
N ILE A 382 26.09 -13.78 -31.83
CA ILE A 382 26.94 -12.59 -31.68
C ILE A 382 26.72 -12.01 -30.26
N PRO A 383 27.78 -11.76 -29.47
CA PRO A 383 27.64 -11.11 -28.18
C PRO A 383 26.89 -9.79 -28.33
N THR A 384 25.94 -9.52 -27.45
CA THR A 384 24.99 -8.38 -27.55
C THR A 384 25.66 -7.00 -27.58
N THR A 385 26.98 -6.94 -27.35
CA THR A 385 27.82 -5.74 -27.33
C THR A 385 28.35 -5.32 -28.71
N GLU A 386 28.25 -6.15 -29.76
CA GLU A 386 28.66 -5.75 -31.12
C GLU A 386 27.44 -5.46 -32.02
N ARG A 387 26.95 -4.22 -31.98
CA ARG A 387 26.03 -3.70 -33.00
C ARG A 387 26.80 -3.43 -34.29
N ALA A 388 26.96 -4.44 -35.14
CA ALA A 388 27.26 -4.21 -36.55
C ALA A 388 26.06 -3.50 -37.21
N GLY A 389 26.32 -2.31 -37.75
CA GLY A 389 25.33 -1.48 -38.40
C GLY A 389 24.82 -2.10 -39.68
N THR A 390 23.64 -2.71 -39.62
CA THR A 390 22.83 -2.98 -40.81
C THR A 390 21.38 -2.68 -40.45
N GLN A 391 20.98 -1.41 -40.61
CA GLN A 391 19.56 -1.06 -40.68
C GLN A 391 19.01 -1.67 -41.99
N PRO A 392 18.06 -2.62 -41.96
CA PRO A 392 17.33 -2.95 -43.16
C PRO A 392 16.48 -1.74 -43.55
N SER A 393 16.67 -1.29 -44.79
CA SER A 393 15.94 -0.21 -45.44
C SER A 393 14.44 -0.34 -45.18
N ARG A 394 13.89 0.59 -44.39
CA ARG A 394 12.45 0.79 -44.26
C ARG A 394 11.91 1.27 -45.62
N LYS A 395 11.51 0.36 -46.50
CA LYS A 395 10.56 0.69 -47.57
C LYS A 395 9.18 0.89 -46.95
N ALA A 396 8.96 2.08 -46.42
CA ALA A 396 7.64 2.57 -46.07
C ALA A 396 6.82 2.69 -47.37
N TYR A 397 5.88 1.78 -47.57
CA TYR A 397 4.85 1.96 -48.58
C TYR A 397 4.00 3.18 -48.23
N SER A 398 3.83 4.02 -49.23
CA SER A 398 3.21 5.34 -49.18
C SER A 398 1.71 5.27 -48.90
N LEU A 399 1.29 5.74 -47.72
CA LEU A 399 -0.08 6.22 -47.51
C LEU A 399 -0.09 7.74 -47.68
N ARG A 400 -0.32 8.15 -48.93
CA ARG A 400 -0.52 9.55 -49.31
C ARG A 400 -1.94 9.96 -48.90
N LYS A 401 -2.10 10.67 -47.78
CA LYS A 401 -3.23 11.58 -47.55
C LYS A 401 -2.71 12.97 -47.23
N ARG A 402 -3.27 13.93 -47.95
CA ARG A 402 -2.79 15.30 -48.17
C ARG A 402 -3.48 16.23 -47.16
N SER A 403 -2.72 16.94 -46.35
CA SER A 403 -3.19 18.19 -45.71
C SER A 403 -1.98 19.09 -45.39
N LYS A 404 -2.08 20.35 -45.82
CA LYS A 404 -1.06 21.41 -45.83
C LYS A 404 -0.80 22.00 -44.44
N SER A 405 0.47 22.34 -44.15
CA SER A 405 0.89 23.55 -43.40
C SER A 405 2.44 23.61 -43.35
N ILE A 406 3.06 24.52 -44.11
CA ILE A 406 3.85 25.70 -43.67
C ILE A 406 5.21 25.34 -43.05
N ASP A 407 6.27 25.64 -43.80
CA ASP A 407 7.69 25.53 -43.43
C ASP A 407 8.12 26.69 -42.52
N ILE A 408 8.81 26.37 -41.43
CA ILE A 408 9.67 27.30 -40.68
C ILE A 408 11.00 26.58 -40.44
N GLU A 409 12.06 27.15 -40.98
CA GLU A 409 13.43 26.63 -40.94
C GLU A 409 14.09 26.85 -39.56
N SER A 410 14.96 25.94 -39.11
CA SER A 410 15.81 26.12 -37.93
C SER A 410 17.19 25.48 -38.15
N PRO A 411 18.29 26.06 -37.60
CA PRO A 411 19.66 25.94 -38.11
C PRO A 411 20.43 24.69 -37.59
N PRO A 412 21.65 24.39 -38.11
CA PRO A 412 22.31 23.10 -37.87
C PRO A 412 23.01 23.00 -36.51
N LYS A 413 23.05 21.78 -35.95
CA LYS A 413 23.69 21.45 -34.67
C LYS A 413 25.20 21.19 -34.81
N LEU A 414 25.99 21.78 -33.91
CA LEU A 414 27.41 21.48 -33.66
C LEU A 414 27.62 20.04 -33.13
N THR A 415 28.69 19.40 -33.58
CA THR A 415 29.22 18.13 -33.06
C THR A 415 30.29 18.38 -31.99
N LEU A 416 30.23 17.66 -30.87
CA LEU A 416 31.30 17.59 -29.88
C LEU A 416 31.67 16.11 -29.64
N SER A 417 32.95 15.77 -29.81
CA SER A 417 33.53 14.46 -29.55
C SER A 417 34.14 14.40 -28.14
N THR A 418 34.05 13.24 -27.48
CA THR A 418 34.88 12.91 -26.30
C THR A 418 35.27 11.42 -26.31
N PRO A 419 36.44 11.06 -25.75
CA PRO A 419 37.08 9.76 -25.95
C PRO A 419 36.83 8.75 -24.81
N SER A 420 36.98 7.47 -25.16
CA SER A 420 36.77 6.28 -24.33
C SER A 420 37.92 5.99 -23.35
N ASN A 421 37.58 5.55 -22.13
CA ASN A 421 38.42 4.65 -21.33
C ASN A 421 37.56 3.91 -20.30
N SER A 422 37.50 2.57 -20.38
CA SER A 422 36.91 1.70 -19.35
C SER A 422 37.89 0.57 -18.98
N PRO A 423 37.99 0.16 -17.70
CA PRO A 423 38.99 -0.82 -17.23
C PRO A 423 38.53 -2.28 -17.36
N LYS A 424 39.50 -3.21 -17.45
CA LYS A 424 39.30 -4.67 -17.54
C LYS A 424 38.86 -5.28 -16.20
N VAL A 425 37.91 -6.23 -16.24
CA VAL A 425 37.45 -7.08 -15.13
C VAL A 425 37.85 -8.55 -15.43
N PRO A 426 38.23 -9.40 -14.46
CA PRO A 426 38.76 -10.75 -14.70
C PRO A 426 37.68 -11.81 -14.90
N ASP A 427 38.01 -12.85 -15.68
CA ASP A 427 37.12 -13.92 -16.14
C ASP A 427 36.62 -14.86 -15.03
N ARG A 428 35.36 -15.33 -15.20
CA ARG A 428 34.70 -16.35 -14.37
C ARG A 428 34.77 -17.71 -15.11
N PRO A 429 35.06 -18.84 -14.42
CA PRO A 429 35.25 -20.13 -15.10
C PRO A 429 33.94 -20.69 -15.68
N THR A 430 34.03 -21.29 -16.87
CA THR A 430 32.93 -21.86 -17.64
C THR A 430 32.58 -23.30 -17.25
N LEU A 431 31.32 -23.67 -17.50
CA LEU A 431 30.61 -24.89 -17.07
C LEU A 431 31.27 -26.24 -17.41
N ALA A 432 32.28 -26.27 -18.31
CA ALA A 432 33.03 -27.47 -18.65
C ALA A 432 33.92 -27.97 -17.49
N THR A 433 34.38 -27.06 -16.63
CA THR A 433 35.21 -27.39 -15.45
C THR A 433 34.43 -28.09 -14.34
N LEU A 434 33.11 -27.86 -14.24
CA LEU A 434 32.24 -28.52 -13.26
C LEU A 434 31.84 -29.95 -13.68
N SER A 435 31.86 -30.25 -14.98
CA SER A 435 31.57 -31.58 -15.51
C SER A 435 32.75 -32.57 -15.39
N GLU A 436 34.00 -32.08 -15.35
CA GLU A 436 35.18 -32.93 -15.10
C GLU A 436 35.34 -33.28 -13.61
N GLU A 437 35.02 -32.37 -12.68
CA GLU A 437 35.02 -32.69 -11.24
C GLU A 437 33.96 -33.73 -10.85
N ARG A 438 32.79 -33.74 -11.50
CA ARG A 438 31.76 -34.77 -11.23
C ARG A 438 32.13 -36.15 -11.74
N ARG A 439 32.89 -36.28 -12.83
CA ARG A 439 33.32 -37.59 -13.38
C ARG A 439 34.38 -38.28 -12.53
N ASN A 440 35.25 -37.52 -11.83
CA ASN A 440 36.28 -38.10 -10.98
C ASN A 440 35.77 -38.53 -9.58
N SER A 441 34.54 -38.19 -9.20
CA SER A 441 33.96 -38.52 -7.88
C SER A 441 33.17 -39.84 -7.81
N ASN A 442 32.78 -40.43 -8.96
CA ASN A 442 31.94 -41.63 -9.02
C ASN A 442 32.72 -42.93 -9.34
N GLY A 443 34.05 -42.91 -9.27
CA GLY A 443 34.94 -44.04 -9.58
C GLY A 443 35.40 -44.85 -8.37
N SER A 444 34.59 -44.98 -7.32
CA SER A 444 34.91 -45.75 -6.12
C SER A 444 33.62 -46.31 -5.53
N ILE A 445 33.61 -47.63 -5.24
CA ILE A 445 32.62 -48.45 -4.52
C ILE A 445 31.78 -49.40 -5.41
N ALA A 446 32.27 -50.66 -5.54
CA ALA A 446 31.52 -51.95 -5.47
C ALA A 446 32.50 -53.09 -5.88
N SER A 447 33.25 -53.71 -4.96
CA SER A 447 32.89 -54.87 -4.10
C SER A 447 32.77 -56.23 -4.83
N THR A 448 33.90 -56.95 -4.85
CA THR A 448 34.10 -58.38 -4.50
C THR A 448 33.12 -59.47 -4.96
N ASP A 449 33.64 -60.36 -5.81
CA ASP A 449 33.23 -61.75 -6.03
C ASP A 449 33.24 -62.62 -4.76
N SER A 450 32.26 -63.53 -4.60
CA SER A 450 32.48 -64.99 -4.48
C SER A 450 31.21 -65.82 -4.20
N LYS A 451 30.91 -66.73 -5.14
CA LYS A 451 30.45 -68.14 -5.06
C LYS A 451 29.74 -68.69 -3.80
N ASN A 452 28.60 -69.38 -4.02
CA ASN A 452 28.36 -70.82 -3.75
C ASN A 452 26.91 -71.22 -4.16
N THR A 453 26.68 -72.19 -5.07
CA THR A 453 26.32 -73.63 -4.83
C THR A 453 25.08 -73.79 -3.92
N ILE A 454 23.97 -74.46 -4.26
CA ILE A 454 23.59 -75.58 -5.16
C ILE A 454 22.24 -75.26 -5.80
#